data_AF-A0A1R4KDY7-F1
#
_entry.id   AF-A0A1R4KDY7-F1
#
_cell.length_a   1.000
_cell.length_b   1.000
_cell.length_c   1.000
_cell.angle_alpha   90.00
_cell.angle_beta   90.00
_cell.angle_gamma   90.00
#
_symmetry.space_group_name_H-M   'P 1'
#
loop_
_entity.id
_entity.type
_entity.pdbx_description
1 polymer ?
#
loop_
_entity_poly.entity_id
_entity_poly.type
_entity_poly.pdbx_seq_one_letter_code
_entity_poly.pdbx_strand_id
1 'polypeptide(L)'
;MSKRITKHTLDERLEAVLNVMEGNCSIKKMAKQLGVAPETVKRWIAKYKGGGVAGLTESKTWKRYSPQLKRKAVEYYLKEAMGVQKTCEKFNISSSSVLRKWIKLYTNGKGFKPTSKRWNNQMNKGRKTTWKERIEIVQFTIANNLDYHKAETVYHVSYQQVYGWVRKYKANGPEALRDRRGHTLKSKPKDSLTEEENYKLRIKELEERNQYLEAENGLIKKLKEIERRNRPV
;
A
#
# COMPACT_ATOMS: atom_id res chain seq x y z
N MET A 1 -5.51 -5.50 1.65
CA MET A 1 -5.72 -6.27 0.41
C MET A 1 -7.15 -6.05 -0.10
N SER A 2 -7.37 -5.97 -1.41
CA SER A 2 -8.68 -5.62 -2.00
C SER A 2 -9.69 -6.77 -1.87
N LYS A 3 -10.85 -6.53 -1.24
CA LYS A 3 -12.00 -7.48 -1.10
C LYS A 3 -12.75 -7.72 -2.43
N ARG A 4 -12.03 -7.99 -3.53
CA ARG A 4 -12.62 -8.28 -4.85
C ARG A 4 -12.48 -9.75 -5.21
N ILE A 5 -12.78 -10.61 -4.26
CA ILE A 5 -12.82 -12.05 -4.51
C ILE A 5 -14.28 -12.36 -4.80
N THR A 6 -14.58 -12.86 -5.99
CA THR A 6 -15.91 -13.39 -6.26
C THR A 6 -16.04 -14.75 -5.58
N LYS A 7 -17.25 -15.09 -5.11
CA LYS A 7 -17.51 -16.38 -4.46
C LYS A 7 -17.42 -17.57 -5.43
N HIS A 8 -17.44 -17.29 -6.74
CA HIS A 8 -17.51 -18.30 -7.79
C HIS A 8 -16.18 -18.40 -8.53
N THR A 9 -15.73 -19.63 -8.75
CA THR A 9 -14.49 -19.90 -9.49
C THR A 9 -14.62 -19.45 -10.95
N LEU A 10 -13.51 -19.46 -11.70
CA LEU A 10 -13.56 -19.15 -13.13
C LEU A 10 -14.40 -20.19 -13.88
N ASP A 11 -14.26 -21.47 -13.52
CA ASP A 11 -14.92 -22.59 -14.18
C ASP A 11 -16.43 -22.57 -13.93
N GLU A 12 -16.87 -22.34 -12.69
CA GLU A 12 -18.30 -22.18 -12.36
C GLU A 12 -18.95 -21.04 -13.17
N ARG A 13 -18.21 -19.94 -13.39
CA ARG A 13 -18.70 -18.82 -14.20
C ARG A 13 -18.74 -19.15 -15.68
N LEU A 14 -17.77 -19.90 -16.18
CA LEU A 14 -17.70 -20.31 -17.57
C LEU A 14 -18.85 -21.27 -17.89
N GLU A 15 -19.05 -22.28 -17.06
CA GLU A 15 -20.15 -23.24 -17.17
C GLU A 15 -21.51 -22.52 -17.15
N ALA A 16 -21.71 -21.59 -16.20
CA ALA A 16 -22.94 -20.81 -16.12
C ALA A 16 -23.22 -19.99 -17.38
N VAL A 17 -22.18 -19.43 -18.01
CA VAL A 17 -22.33 -18.65 -19.25
C VAL A 17 -22.66 -19.56 -20.43
N LEU A 18 -21.94 -20.67 -20.59
CA LEU A 18 -22.18 -21.62 -21.69
C LEU A 18 -23.57 -22.23 -21.61
N ASN A 19 -23.99 -22.70 -20.43
CA ASN A 19 -25.32 -23.26 -20.20
C ASN A 19 -26.47 -22.28 -20.51
N VAL A 20 -26.25 -20.98 -20.32
CA VAL A 20 -27.26 -19.96 -20.70
C VAL A 20 -27.20 -19.65 -22.19
N MET A 21 -26.01 -19.63 -22.80
CA MET A 21 -25.83 -19.32 -24.22
C MET A 21 -26.31 -20.45 -25.14
N GLU A 22 -26.15 -21.70 -24.72
CA GLU A 22 -26.64 -22.89 -25.43
C GLU A 22 -28.14 -23.13 -25.26
N GLY A 23 -28.81 -22.35 -24.39
CA GLY A 23 -30.24 -22.47 -24.14
C GLY A 23 -30.64 -23.54 -23.12
N ASN A 24 -29.67 -24.25 -22.52
CA ASN A 24 -29.90 -25.29 -21.53
C ASN A 24 -30.58 -24.77 -20.25
N CYS A 25 -30.40 -23.47 -19.94
CA CYS A 25 -31.06 -22.84 -18.79
C CYS A 25 -31.36 -21.35 -19.00
N SER A 26 -32.40 -20.85 -18.36
CA SER A 26 -32.67 -19.42 -18.32
C SER A 26 -31.76 -18.71 -17.33
N ILE A 27 -31.47 -17.42 -17.59
CA ILE A 27 -30.68 -16.55 -16.69
C ILE A 27 -31.21 -16.60 -15.26
N LYS A 28 -32.54 -16.58 -15.07
CA LYS A 28 -33.18 -16.61 -13.75
C LYS A 28 -32.93 -17.94 -13.03
N LYS A 29 -33.02 -19.06 -13.76
CA LYS A 29 -32.76 -20.41 -13.21
C LYS A 29 -31.29 -20.54 -12.78
N MET A 30 -30.37 -20.16 -13.65
CA MET A 30 -28.92 -20.21 -13.37
C MET A 30 -28.53 -19.31 -12.18
N ALA A 31 -29.08 -18.10 -12.13
CA ALA A 31 -28.86 -17.19 -11.02
C ALA A 31 -29.33 -17.76 -9.67
N LYS A 32 -30.49 -18.43 -9.66
CA LYS A 32 -31.02 -19.11 -8.47
C LYS A 32 -30.13 -20.28 -8.04
N GLN A 33 -29.66 -21.10 -8.98
CA GLN A 33 -28.77 -22.24 -8.70
C GLN A 33 -27.45 -21.79 -8.06
N LEU A 34 -26.88 -20.69 -8.54
CA LEU A 34 -25.61 -20.15 -8.04
C LEU A 34 -25.77 -19.20 -6.84
N GLY A 35 -27.00 -18.89 -6.40
CA GLY A 35 -27.24 -17.94 -5.32
C GLY A 35 -26.78 -16.50 -5.63
N VAL A 36 -26.80 -16.11 -6.92
CA VAL A 36 -26.40 -14.77 -7.37
C VAL A 36 -27.59 -14.00 -7.95
N ALA A 37 -27.48 -12.67 -8.03
CA ALA A 37 -28.46 -11.86 -8.73
C ALA A 37 -28.45 -12.15 -10.25
N PRO A 38 -29.61 -12.14 -10.96
CA PRO A 38 -29.68 -12.35 -12.40
C PRO A 38 -28.79 -11.40 -13.23
N GLU A 39 -28.60 -10.17 -12.75
CA GLU A 39 -27.70 -9.20 -13.37
C GLU A 39 -26.22 -9.60 -13.32
N THR A 40 -25.82 -10.42 -12.33
CA THR A 40 -24.46 -10.96 -12.26
C THR A 40 -24.21 -11.93 -13.41
N VAL A 41 -25.17 -12.82 -13.69
CA VAL A 41 -25.10 -13.77 -14.81
C VAL A 41 -25.10 -13.03 -16.15
N LYS A 42 -25.99 -12.04 -16.34
CA LYS A 42 -25.97 -11.17 -17.54
C LYS A 42 -24.61 -10.50 -17.75
N ARG A 43 -24.00 -10.00 -16.67
CA ARG A 43 -22.67 -9.37 -16.73
C ARG A 43 -21.57 -10.36 -17.10
N TRP A 44 -21.64 -11.61 -16.64
CA TRP A 44 -20.70 -12.65 -17.06
C TRP A 44 -20.83 -12.95 -18.55
N ILE A 45 -22.06 -13.10 -19.06
CA ILE A 45 -22.33 -13.32 -20.49
C ILE A 45 -21.78 -12.15 -21.32
N ALA A 46 -22.04 -10.90 -20.92
CA ALA A 46 -21.54 -9.73 -21.65
C ALA A 46 -20.00 -9.68 -21.69
N LYS A 47 -19.34 -10.02 -20.57
CA LYS A 47 -17.88 -10.10 -20.50
C LYS A 47 -17.31 -11.22 -21.36
N TYR A 48 -17.97 -12.37 -21.38
CA TYR A 48 -17.59 -13.49 -22.22
C TYR A 48 -17.74 -13.15 -23.71
N LYS A 49 -18.85 -12.52 -24.11
CA LYS A 49 -19.03 -12.03 -25.49
C LYS A 49 -17.97 -11.01 -25.91
N GLY A 50 -17.52 -10.15 -24.98
CA GLY A 50 -16.54 -9.10 -25.26
C GLY A 50 -15.07 -9.51 -25.15
N GLY A 51 -14.73 -10.65 -24.54
CA GLY A 51 -13.35 -11.03 -24.26
C GLY A 51 -13.12 -12.52 -23.98
N GLY A 52 -14.07 -13.38 -24.36
CA GLY A 52 -14.03 -14.82 -24.13
C GLY A 52 -13.80 -15.19 -22.67
N VAL A 53 -13.06 -16.28 -22.46
CA VAL A 53 -12.67 -16.75 -21.13
C VAL A 53 -11.86 -15.69 -20.37
N ALA A 54 -10.99 -14.95 -21.05
CA ALA A 54 -10.22 -13.86 -20.44
C ALA A 54 -11.12 -12.77 -19.84
N GLY A 55 -12.28 -12.50 -20.45
CA GLY A 55 -13.28 -11.57 -19.93
C GLY A 55 -13.89 -12.01 -18.59
N LEU A 56 -13.95 -13.32 -18.33
CA LEU A 56 -14.43 -13.89 -17.07
C LEU A 56 -13.36 -13.90 -15.98
N THR A 57 -12.08 -13.80 -16.32
CA THR A 57 -11.00 -13.77 -15.32
C THR A 57 -11.08 -12.55 -14.41
N GLU A 58 -10.71 -12.72 -13.15
CA GLU A 58 -10.68 -11.64 -12.18
C GLU A 58 -9.47 -10.72 -12.41
N SER A 59 -9.73 -9.43 -12.57
CA SER A 59 -8.66 -8.44 -12.62
C SER A 59 -8.09 -8.22 -11.21
N LYS A 60 -6.83 -8.59 -11.01
CA LYS A 60 -6.06 -8.32 -9.78
C LYS A 60 -5.75 -6.83 -9.58
N THR A 61 -5.88 -6.02 -10.65
CA THR A 61 -5.57 -4.58 -10.64
C THR A 61 -6.74 -3.70 -11.06
N TRP A 62 -6.65 -2.40 -10.81
CA TRP A 62 -7.60 -1.42 -11.34
C TRP A 62 -7.38 -1.22 -12.85
N LYS A 63 -8.45 -1.20 -13.64
CA LYS A 63 -8.37 -0.81 -15.06
C LYS A 63 -8.08 0.68 -15.14
N ARG A 64 -6.97 1.03 -15.82
CA ARG A 64 -6.55 2.42 -16.03
C ARG A 64 -7.25 2.98 -17.27
N TYR A 65 -7.71 4.21 -17.16
CA TYR A 65 -8.32 4.95 -18.26
C TYR A 65 -7.65 6.32 -18.36
N SER A 66 -7.26 6.71 -19.58
CA SER A 66 -6.69 8.02 -19.83
C SER A 66 -7.75 9.12 -19.64
N PRO A 67 -7.36 10.33 -19.19
CA PRO A 67 -8.28 11.46 -19.11
C PRO A 67 -9.01 11.75 -20.43
N GLN A 68 -8.32 11.58 -21.56
CA GLN A 68 -8.85 11.76 -22.90
C GLN A 68 -9.95 10.75 -23.21
N LEU A 69 -9.75 9.46 -22.89
CA LEU A 69 -10.77 8.42 -23.09
C LEU A 69 -12.00 8.69 -22.22
N LYS A 70 -11.80 9.08 -20.95
CA LYS A 70 -12.91 9.44 -20.05
C LYS A 70 -13.77 10.55 -20.63
N ARG A 71 -13.13 11.61 -21.17
CA ARG A 71 -13.83 12.74 -21.78
C ARG A 71 -14.60 12.32 -23.03
N LYS A 72 -13.95 11.62 -23.97
CA LYS A 72 -14.61 11.11 -25.19
C LYS A 72 -15.82 10.24 -24.87
N ALA A 73 -15.72 9.36 -23.88
CA ALA A 73 -16.83 8.49 -23.48
C ALA A 73 -18.02 9.27 -22.91
N VAL A 74 -17.77 10.32 -22.11
CA VAL A 74 -18.85 11.15 -21.55
C VAL A 74 -19.49 12.02 -22.63
N GLU A 75 -18.68 12.67 -23.48
CA GLU A 75 -19.19 13.46 -24.61
C GLU A 75 -20.03 12.61 -25.57
N TYR A 76 -19.58 11.40 -25.87
CA TYR A 76 -20.33 10.46 -26.69
C TYR A 76 -21.69 10.12 -26.07
N TYR A 77 -21.74 9.83 -24.77
CA TYR A 77 -22.99 9.56 -24.07
C TYR A 77 -23.96 10.76 -24.04
N LEU A 78 -23.42 11.98 -23.96
CA LEU A 78 -24.24 13.20 -23.95
C LEU A 78 -24.77 13.56 -25.35
N LYS A 79 -24.06 13.17 -26.42
CA LYS A 79 -24.44 13.45 -27.82
C LYS A 79 -25.33 12.38 -28.42
N GLU A 80 -24.93 11.13 -28.29
CA GLU A 80 -25.70 10.00 -28.81
C GLU A 80 -26.54 9.45 -27.66
N ALA A 81 -27.87 9.44 -27.79
CA ALA A 81 -28.82 8.89 -26.83
C ALA A 81 -28.71 7.37 -26.62
N MET A 82 -27.53 6.79 -26.87
CA MET A 82 -27.16 5.41 -26.65
C MET A 82 -26.97 5.19 -25.15
N GLY A 83 -27.81 4.34 -24.57
CA GLY A 83 -27.80 4.06 -23.13
C GLY A 83 -26.42 3.70 -22.56
N VAL A 84 -26.27 3.89 -21.24
CA VAL A 84 -24.99 3.77 -20.49
C VAL A 84 -24.24 2.47 -20.83
N GLN A 85 -24.97 1.36 -21.01
CA GLN A 85 -24.37 0.06 -21.30
C GLN A 85 -23.68 0.00 -22.67
N LYS A 86 -24.34 0.47 -23.74
CA LYS A 86 -23.75 0.50 -25.09
C LYS A 86 -22.50 1.38 -25.14
N THR A 87 -22.53 2.51 -24.42
CA THR A 87 -21.35 3.37 -24.30
C THR A 87 -20.20 2.65 -23.56
N CYS A 88 -20.50 1.90 -22.50
CA CYS A 88 -19.48 1.11 -21.82
C CYS A 88 -18.87 0.04 -22.73
N GLU A 89 -19.66 -0.64 -23.53
CA GLU A 89 -19.18 -1.65 -24.50
C GLU A 89 -18.27 -1.00 -25.55
N LYS A 90 -18.70 0.11 -26.17
CA LYS A 90 -17.94 0.84 -27.20
C LYS A 90 -16.57 1.32 -26.73
N PHE A 91 -16.50 1.88 -25.51
CA PHE A 91 -15.25 2.41 -24.95
C PHE A 91 -14.51 1.42 -24.03
N ASN A 92 -14.95 0.14 -24.02
CA ASN A 92 -14.41 -0.91 -23.18
C ASN A 92 -14.29 -0.48 -21.69
N ILE A 93 -15.33 0.17 -21.17
CA ILE A 93 -15.43 0.61 -19.78
C ILE A 93 -15.94 -0.55 -18.94
N SER A 94 -15.24 -0.82 -17.83
CA SER A 94 -15.44 -1.99 -16.98
C SER A 94 -16.84 -2.13 -16.38
N SER A 95 -17.56 -1.02 -16.19
CA SER A 95 -18.96 -1.07 -15.75
C SER A 95 -19.69 0.26 -15.96
N SER A 96 -21.02 0.16 -16.04
CA SER A 96 -21.93 1.30 -16.09
C SER A 96 -21.75 2.26 -14.90
N SER A 97 -21.41 1.74 -13.71
CA SER A 97 -21.14 2.55 -12.53
C SER A 97 -19.89 3.43 -12.69
N VAL A 98 -18.87 2.95 -13.42
CA VAL A 98 -17.68 3.76 -13.73
C VAL A 98 -18.05 4.92 -14.64
N LEU A 99 -18.80 4.67 -15.71
CA LEU A 99 -19.23 5.72 -16.64
C LEU A 99 -20.16 6.73 -15.96
N ARG A 100 -21.15 6.30 -15.17
CA ARG A 100 -22.02 7.21 -14.38
C ARG A 100 -21.21 8.13 -13.46
N LYS A 101 -20.16 7.60 -12.83
CA LYS A 101 -19.25 8.41 -12.01
C LYS A 101 -18.52 9.46 -12.84
N TRP A 102 -18.09 9.12 -14.06
CA TRP A 102 -17.44 10.08 -14.95
C TRP A 102 -18.40 11.16 -15.43
N ILE A 103 -19.62 10.79 -15.83
CA ILE A 103 -20.67 11.74 -16.22
C ILE A 103 -20.93 12.71 -15.06
N LYS A 104 -21.15 12.21 -13.84
CA LYS A 104 -21.36 13.06 -12.65
C LYS A 104 -20.20 14.02 -12.37
N LEU A 105 -18.96 13.58 -12.56
CA LEU A 105 -17.79 14.45 -12.39
C LEU A 105 -17.77 15.55 -13.44
N TYR A 106 -18.01 15.18 -14.71
CA TYR A 106 -18.04 16.09 -15.84
C TYR A 106 -19.15 17.14 -15.71
N THR A 107 -20.38 16.74 -15.39
CA THR A 107 -21.53 17.65 -15.23
C THR A 107 -21.37 18.61 -14.06
N ASN A 108 -20.68 18.19 -13.01
CA ASN A 108 -20.46 19.03 -11.82
C ASN A 108 -19.23 19.94 -11.96
N GLY A 109 -18.68 20.12 -13.16
CA GLY A 109 -17.48 20.93 -13.41
C GLY A 109 -16.19 20.39 -12.79
N LYS A 110 -16.22 19.17 -12.23
CA LYS A 110 -15.06 18.53 -11.60
C LYS A 110 -14.28 17.76 -12.67
N GLY A 111 -13.15 18.32 -13.10
CA GLY A 111 -12.28 17.67 -14.09
C GLY A 111 -11.86 16.24 -13.69
N PHE A 112 -11.52 15.41 -14.69
CA PHE A 112 -10.99 14.06 -14.45
C PHE A 112 -9.61 14.15 -13.82
N LYS A 113 -9.54 14.14 -12.49
CA LYS A 113 -8.24 14.03 -11.82
C LYS A 113 -7.51 12.80 -12.37
N PRO A 114 -6.23 12.94 -12.75
CA PRO A 114 -5.43 11.76 -13.03
C PRO A 114 -5.54 10.83 -11.82
N THR A 115 -5.65 9.53 -12.05
CA THR A 115 -5.39 8.56 -10.98
C THR A 115 -3.93 8.79 -10.65
N SER A 116 -3.68 9.64 -9.66
CA SER A 116 -2.34 10.10 -9.35
C SER A 116 -1.51 8.84 -9.22
N LYS A 117 -0.44 8.75 -10.03
CA LYS A 117 0.75 8.03 -9.58
C LYS A 117 0.89 8.49 -8.15
N ARG A 118 0.76 7.55 -7.21
CA ARG A 118 1.14 7.69 -5.81
C ARG A 118 2.30 8.66 -5.83
N TRP A 119 2.04 9.90 -5.41
CA TRP A 119 2.97 11.02 -5.60
C TRP A 119 4.32 10.45 -5.22
N ASN A 120 5.27 10.44 -6.16
CA ASN A 120 6.61 10.05 -5.82
C ASN A 120 6.93 10.97 -4.65
N ASN A 121 6.97 10.41 -3.44
CA ASN A 121 7.62 11.03 -2.30
C ASN A 121 9.11 11.03 -2.67
N GLN A 122 9.50 11.79 -3.70
CA GLN A 122 10.70 12.56 -3.64
C GLN A 122 10.45 13.54 -2.49
N MET A 123 10.56 13.01 -1.26
CA MET A 123 10.86 13.84 -0.11
C MET A 123 12.01 14.72 -0.56
N ASN A 124 11.86 16.04 -0.44
CA ASN A 124 12.96 16.97 -0.61
C ASN A 124 14.14 16.35 0.15
N LYS A 125 15.12 15.82 -0.58
CA LYS A 125 16.34 15.29 0.02
C LYS A 125 17.06 16.53 0.52
N GLY A 126 16.73 16.95 1.75
CA GLY A 126 17.34 18.11 2.38
C GLY A 126 18.86 17.97 2.33
N ARG A 127 19.56 19.11 2.30
CA ARG A 127 21.02 19.17 2.32
C ARG A 127 21.55 18.20 3.40
N LYS A 128 22.54 17.39 3.03
CA LYS A 128 23.25 16.56 4.01
C LYS A 128 24.09 17.47 4.90
N THR A 129 23.87 17.40 6.21
CA THR A 129 24.62 18.16 7.21
C THR A 129 25.36 17.20 8.13
N THR A 130 26.61 17.51 8.45
CA THR A 130 27.44 16.82 9.43
C THR A 130 27.00 17.14 10.86
N TRP A 131 27.49 16.38 11.84
CA TRP A 131 27.19 16.61 13.26
C TRP A 131 27.73 17.95 13.77
N LYS A 132 28.96 18.32 13.37
CA LYS A 132 29.57 19.60 13.74
C LYS A 132 28.79 20.79 13.16
N GLU A 133 28.44 20.73 11.87
CA GLU A 133 27.60 21.76 11.24
C GLU A 133 26.25 21.92 11.96
N ARG A 134 25.62 20.83 12.42
CA ARG A 134 24.36 20.93 13.19
C ARG A 134 24.54 21.65 14.53
N ILE A 135 25.68 21.47 15.20
CA ILE A 135 25.98 22.18 16.45
C ILE A 135 26.16 23.66 16.19
N GLU A 136 26.93 24.01 15.16
CA GLU A 136 27.19 25.39 14.73
C GLU A 136 25.88 26.12 14.37
N ILE A 137 25.03 25.50 13.55
CA ILE A 137 23.71 26.05 13.17
C ILE A 137 22.85 26.30 14.41
N VAL A 138 22.84 25.38 15.37
CA VAL A 138 22.05 25.52 16.60
C VAL A 138 22.60 26.66 17.48
N GLN A 139 23.91 26.73 17.66
CA GLN A 139 24.55 27.82 18.42
C GLN A 139 24.30 29.17 17.77
N PHE A 140 24.44 29.26 16.44
CA PHE A 140 24.10 30.46 15.67
C PHE A 140 22.64 30.87 15.88
N THR A 141 21.71 29.91 15.82
CA THR A 141 20.27 30.18 16.00
C THR A 141 19.98 30.69 17.41
N ILE A 142 20.60 30.11 18.44
CA ILE A 142 20.45 30.55 19.84
C ILE A 142 21.04 31.95 20.04
N ALA A 143 22.21 32.23 19.47
CA ALA A 143 22.86 33.54 19.54
C ALA A 143 22.06 34.64 18.81
N ASN A 144 21.29 34.28 17.78
CA ASN A 144 20.42 35.19 17.04
C ASN A 144 18.97 35.18 17.59
N ASN A 145 18.78 35.06 18.90
CA ASN A 145 17.46 35.13 19.55
C ASN A 145 16.43 34.12 19.01
N LEU A 146 16.88 32.92 18.63
CA LEU A 146 16.05 31.86 18.03
C LEU A 146 15.43 32.24 16.68
N ASP A 147 16.11 33.09 15.90
CA ASP A 147 15.73 33.39 14.53
C ASP A 147 16.06 32.23 13.58
N TYR A 148 15.12 31.30 13.47
CA TYR A 148 15.23 30.11 12.62
C TYR A 148 15.24 30.45 11.12
N HIS A 149 14.61 31.55 10.70
CA HIS A 149 14.60 31.97 9.31
C HIS A 149 15.96 32.52 8.89
N LYS A 150 16.62 33.28 9.78
CA LYS A 150 18.01 33.70 9.58
C LYS A 150 18.98 32.51 9.50
N ALA A 151 18.75 31.46 10.29
CA ALA A 151 19.53 30.23 10.16
C ALA A 151 19.27 29.49 8.83
N GLU A 152 18.03 29.51 8.33
CA GLU A 152 17.65 28.93 7.04
C GLU A 152 18.31 29.67 5.87
N THR A 153 18.37 31.00 5.89
CA THR A 153 19.01 31.79 4.84
C THR A 153 20.53 31.62 4.82
N VAL A 154 21.18 31.62 5.98
CA VAL A 154 22.66 31.53 6.10
C VAL A 154 23.19 30.13 5.78
N TYR A 155 22.51 29.08 6.25
CA TYR A 155 23.02 27.71 6.14
C TYR A 155 22.28 26.85 5.10
N HIS A 156 21.28 27.41 4.42
CA HIS A 156 20.47 26.74 3.40
C HIS A 156 19.88 25.40 3.89
N VAL A 157 19.42 25.39 5.13
CA VAL A 157 18.77 24.25 5.81
C VAL A 157 17.32 24.60 6.08
N SER A 158 16.42 23.62 6.01
CA SER A 158 15.00 23.90 6.23
C SER A 158 14.73 24.33 7.66
N TYR A 159 13.85 25.31 7.83
CA TYR A 159 13.29 25.72 9.12
C TYR A 159 12.99 24.54 10.06
N GLN A 160 12.32 23.50 9.55
CA GLN A 160 11.93 22.33 10.35
C GLN A 160 13.13 21.54 10.89
N GLN A 161 14.24 21.50 10.14
CA GLN A 161 15.46 20.85 10.57
C GLN A 161 16.12 21.63 11.71
N VAL A 162 16.26 22.96 11.55
CA VAL A 162 16.86 23.84 12.56
C VAL A 162 16.06 23.80 13.85
N TYR A 163 14.73 23.97 13.77
CA TYR A 163 13.84 23.88 14.93
C TYR A 163 13.99 22.55 15.67
N GLY A 164 14.00 21.43 14.93
CA GLY A 164 14.18 20.10 15.50
C GLY A 164 15.54 19.90 16.18
N TRP A 165 16.61 20.48 15.62
CA TRP A 165 17.95 20.44 16.21
C TRP A 165 18.02 21.29 17.50
N VAL A 166 17.56 22.54 17.47
CA VAL A 166 17.56 23.43 18.65
C VAL A 166 16.80 22.80 19.82
N ARG A 167 15.62 22.19 19.55
CA ARG A 167 14.85 21.48 20.58
C ARG A 167 15.62 20.33 21.21
N LYS A 168 16.30 19.51 20.40
CA LYS A 168 17.09 18.36 20.88
C LYS A 168 18.32 18.81 21.67
N TYR A 169 18.98 19.87 21.21
CA TYR A 169 20.13 20.46 21.88
C TYR A 169 19.77 21.01 23.26
N LYS A 170 18.64 21.72 23.38
CA LYS A 170 18.15 22.22 24.69
C LYS A 170 17.82 21.09 25.67
N ALA A 171 17.36 19.93 25.18
CA ALA A 171 16.97 18.83 26.04
C ALA A 171 18.16 17.97 26.52
N ASN A 172 19.11 17.66 25.63
CA ASN A 172 20.16 16.65 25.90
C ASN A 172 21.56 17.08 25.42
N GLY A 173 21.77 18.37 25.15
CA GLY A 173 23.06 18.91 24.73
C GLY A 173 23.50 18.51 23.30
N PRO A 174 24.78 18.73 22.95
CA PRO A 174 25.30 18.54 21.58
C PRO A 174 25.29 17.09 21.10
N GLU A 175 25.44 16.11 22.00
CA GLU A 175 25.41 14.68 21.68
C GLU A 175 24.05 14.22 21.11
N ALA A 176 22.98 14.96 21.40
CA ALA A 176 21.63 14.71 20.89
C ALA A 176 21.47 14.95 19.37
N LEU A 177 22.40 15.70 18.77
CA LEU A 177 22.39 16.04 17.35
C LEU A 177 23.11 15.01 16.47
N ARG A 178 23.79 14.04 17.09
CA ARG A 178 24.53 12.98 16.40
C ARG A 178 23.54 12.04 15.72
N ASP A 179 23.73 11.78 14.43
CA ASP A 179 22.85 10.86 13.70
C ASP A 179 23.14 9.42 14.13
N ARG A 180 22.17 8.79 14.81
CA ARG A 180 22.28 7.39 15.26
C ARG A 180 21.60 6.42 14.29
N ARG A 181 21.06 6.90 13.16
CA ARG A 181 20.41 6.05 12.16
C ARG A 181 21.46 5.24 11.41
N GLY A 182 21.31 3.92 11.38
CA GLY A 182 22.24 3.01 10.69
C GLY A 182 23.54 2.70 11.42
N HIS A 183 23.79 3.33 12.57
CA HIS A 183 24.89 3.00 13.48
C HIS A 183 24.37 2.20 14.67
N THR A 184 24.00 0.94 14.44
CA THR A 184 23.83 -0.02 15.52
C THR A 184 25.19 -0.65 15.85
N LEU A 185 25.38 -1.13 17.08
CA LEU A 185 26.60 -1.90 17.42
C LEU A 185 26.79 -3.10 16.47
N LYS A 186 25.68 -3.68 15.98
CA LYS A 186 25.65 -4.76 14.98
C LYS A 186 26.14 -4.33 13.58
N SER A 187 26.16 -3.04 13.24
CA SER A 187 26.54 -2.54 11.90
C SER A 187 27.92 -1.89 11.84
N LYS A 188 28.61 -1.72 12.97
CA LYS A 188 30.00 -1.26 13.00
C LYS A 188 30.94 -2.42 12.58
N PRO A 189 32.04 -2.14 11.84
CA PRO A 189 33.09 -3.13 11.61
C PRO A 189 33.66 -3.64 12.94
N LYS A 190 33.79 -4.97 13.10
CA LYS A 190 34.28 -5.61 14.34
C LYS A 190 35.61 -5.01 14.85
N ASP A 191 36.47 -4.60 13.93
CA ASP A 191 37.80 -4.04 14.20
C ASP A 191 37.75 -2.60 14.72
N SER A 192 36.58 -1.95 14.74
CA SER A 192 36.37 -0.58 15.20
C SER A 192 35.53 -0.48 16.48
N LEU A 193 35.13 -1.62 17.08
CA LEU A 193 34.44 -1.64 18.35
C LEU A 193 35.43 -1.55 19.51
N THR A 194 35.11 -0.73 20.51
CA THR A 194 35.81 -0.78 21.79
C THR A 194 35.47 -2.08 22.52
N GLU A 195 36.31 -2.51 23.47
CA GLU A 195 36.09 -3.74 24.25
C GLU A 195 34.73 -3.74 24.95
N GLU A 196 34.32 -2.62 25.54
CA GLU A 196 32.99 -2.46 26.16
C GLU A 196 31.84 -2.65 25.18
N GLU A 197 31.99 -2.19 23.93
CA GLU A 197 31.00 -2.33 22.88
C GLU A 197 30.88 -3.79 22.41
N ASN A 198 32.01 -4.50 22.35
CA ASN A 198 32.05 -5.94 22.09
C ASN A 198 31.38 -6.74 23.20
N TYR A 199 31.64 -6.42 24.47
CA TYR A 199 30.98 -7.08 25.60
C TYR A 199 29.46 -6.88 25.59
N LYS A 200 28.99 -5.65 25.33
CA LYS A 200 27.54 -5.37 25.22
C LYS A 200 26.88 -6.15 24.10
N LEU A 201 27.57 -6.30 22.96
CA LEU A 201 27.08 -7.10 21.85
C LEU A 201 26.98 -8.59 22.23
N ARG A 202 28.02 -9.10 22.91
CA ARG A 202 28.09 -10.49 23.34
C ARG A 202 27.03 -10.84 24.38
N ILE A 203 26.81 -9.98 25.37
CA ILE A 203 25.77 -10.14 26.39
C ILE A 203 24.41 -10.26 25.70
N LYS A 204 24.11 -9.36 24.76
CA LYS A 204 22.86 -9.37 24.02
C LYS A 204 22.66 -10.65 23.19
N GLU A 205 23.71 -11.13 22.51
CA GLU A 205 23.66 -12.40 21.77
C GLU A 205 23.39 -13.60 22.69
N LEU A 206 24.00 -13.61 23.87
CA LEU A 206 23.80 -14.67 24.86
C LEU A 206 22.39 -14.64 25.44
N GLU A 207 21.83 -13.45 25.70
CA GLU A 207 20.45 -13.29 26.14
C GLU A 207 19.45 -13.78 25.09
N GLU A 208 19.63 -13.38 23.82
CA GLU A 208 18.80 -13.84 22.70
C GLU A 208 18.85 -15.37 22.57
N ARG A 209 20.03 -15.98 22.75
CA ARG A 209 20.20 -17.45 22.73
C ARG A 209 19.55 -18.15 23.92
N ASN A 210 19.69 -17.60 25.13
CA ASN A 210 19.07 -18.17 26.32
C ASN A 210 17.55 -18.14 26.22
N GLN A 211 16.97 -17.02 25.79
CA GLN A 211 15.52 -16.92 25.56
C GLN A 211 15.02 -17.97 24.55
N TYR A 212 15.77 -18.20 23.48
CA TYR A 212 15.45 -19.22 22.49
C TYR A 212 15.47 -20.63 23.10
N LEU A 213 16.54 -20.98 23.83
CA LEU A 213 16.68 -22.29 24.48
C LEU A 213 15.63 -22.53 25.56
N GLU A 214 15.25 -21.49 26.30
CA GLU A 214 14.16 -21.55 27.28
C GLU A 214 12.82 -21.84 26.62
N ALA A 215 12.53 -21.19 25.49
CA ALA A 215 11.33 -21.45 24.70
C ALA A 215 11.32 -22.89 24.15
N GLU A 216 12.44 -23.37 23.61
CA GLU A 216 12.59 -24.74 23.10
C GLU A 216 12.41 -25.78 24.21
N ASN A 217 13.05 -25.59 25.37
CA ASN A 217 12.87 -26.44 26.54
C ASN A 217 11.42 -26.43 27.04
N GLY A 218 10.75 -25.28 26.98
CA GLY A 218 9.33 -25.14 27.30
C GLY A 218 8.44 -25.96 26.36
N LEU A 219 8.73 -25.97 25.06
CA LEU A 219 8.01 -26.77 24.07
C LEU A 219 8.25 -28.27 24.28
N ILE A 220 9.50 -28.69 24.53
CA ILE A 220 9.86 -30.09 24.81
C ILE A 220 9.13 -30.59 26.06
N LYS A 221 9.06 -29.79 27.13
CA LYS A 221 8.31 -30.13 28.34
C LYS A 221 6.83 -30.35 28.05
N LYS A 222 6.20 -29.47 27.27
CA LYS A 222 4.79 -29.63 26.86
C LYS A 222 4.55 -30.86 26.00
N LEU A 223 5.46 -31.18 25.08
CA LEU A 223 5.37 -32.40 24.25
C LEU A 223 5.43 -33.66 25.11
N LYS A 224 6.40 -33.75 26.04
CA LYS A 224 6.51 -34.88 26.98
C LYS A 224 5.27 -35.02 27.87
N GLU A 225 4.65 -33.92 28.27
CA GLU A 225 3.41 -33.93 29.05
C GLU A 225 2.24 -34.52 28.24
N ILE A 226 2.11 -34.13 26.96
CA ILE A 226 1.11 -34.69 26.04
C ILE A 226 1.35 -36.18 25.80
N GLU A 227 2.59 -36.58 25.55
CA GLU A 227 2.96 -37.99 25.36
C GLU A 227 2.66 -38.84 26.60
N ARG A 228 2.91 -38.32 27.81
CA ARG A 228 2.55 -38.99 29.07
C ARG A 228 1.03 -39.13 29.23
N ARG A 229 0.25 -38.12 28.84
CA ARG A 229 -1.23 -38.17 28.88
C ARG A 229 -1.81 -39.17 27.88
N ASN A 230 -1.14 -39.33 26.73
CA ASN A 230 -1.61 -40.18 25.63
C ASN A 230 -1.03 -41.61 25.66
N ARG A 231 -0.23 -41.98 26.68
CA ARG A 231 0.28 -43.34 26.82
C ARG A 231 -0.84 -44.23 27.38
N PRO A 232 -1.31 -45.26 26.64
CA PRO A 232 -2.25 -46.24 27.17
C PRO A 232 -1.57 -47.07 28.27
N VAL A 233 -2.33 -47.41 29.31
CA VAL A 233 -1.93 -48.31 30.40
C VAL A 233 -1.71 -49.72 29.86
#